data_AF-J8ZTY0-F1
#
_entry.id   AF-J8ZTY0-F1
#
_cell.length_a   1.000
_cell.length_b   1.000
_cell.length_c   1.000
_cell.angle_alpha   90.00
_cell.angle_beta   90.00
_cell.angle_gamma   90.00
#
_symmetry.space_group_name_H-M   'P 1'
#
loop_
_entity.id
_entity.type
_entity.pdbx_description
1 polymer ?
#
loop_
_entity_poly.entity_id
_entity_poly.type
_entity_poly.pdbx_seq_one_letter_code
_entity_poly.pdbx_strand_id
1 'polypeptide(L)'
;MGNKYIDIANLFCESAMRYEKDNVLIQSRGLSAHQKKMFLRRYTGIYDTQECYEKVEQAASFSHWIWFLWARYNFKIRKGPSVSFNYKEFAASRLGCMLESGFLSDLQKQKIEEISGL
;
A
#
# COMPACT_ATOMS: atom_id res chain seq x y z
N MET A 1 12.71 16.63 2.12
CA MET A 1 11.27 16.77 1.79
C MET A 1 10.81 15.47 1.14
N GLY A 2 9.65 14.93 1.54
CA GLY A 2 9.08 13.70 0.97
C GLY A 2 8.49 13.93 -0.43
N ASN A 3 8.31 12.86 -1.20
CA ASN A 3 7.64 12.93 -2.49
C ASN A 3 6.12 12.93 -2.26
N LYS A 4 5.47 14.07 -2.55
CA LYS A 4 4.02 14.26 -2.36
C LYS A 4 3.16 13.16 -2.99
N TYR A 5 3.59 12.57 -4.11
CA TYR A 5 2.84 11.51 -4.77
C TYR A 5 2.86 10.21 -3.96
N ILE A 6 3.99 9.90 -3.31
CA ILE A 6 4.10 8.75 -2.40
C ILE A 6 3.24 8.97 -1.16
N ASP A 7 3.26 10.19 -0.59
CA ASP A 7 2.46 10.51 0.60
C ASP A 7 0.96 10.39 0.33
N ILE A 8 0.50 10.93 -0.80
CA ILE A 8 -0.91 10.83 -1.22
C ILE A 8 -1.27 9.38 -1.59
N ALA A 9 -0.38 8.67 -2.28
CA ALA A 9 -0.61 7.26 -2.61
C ALA A 9 -0.74 6.42 -1.34
N ASN A 10 0.12 6.67 -0.35
CA ASN A 10 0.00 6.04 0.94
C ASN A 10 -1.35 6.35 1.61
N LEU A 11 -1.75 7.62 1.67
CA LEU A 11 -3.05 8.02 2.20
C LEU A 11 -4.22 7.27 1.53
N PHE A 12 -4.16 7.10 0.20
CA PHE A 12 -5.17 6.35 -0.54
C PHE A 12 -5.14 4.86 -0.19
N CYS A 13 -3.96 4.25 -0.08
CA CYS A 13 -3.84 2.87 0.39
C CYS A 13 -4.39 2.70 1.82
N GLU A 14 -4.17 3.68 2.69
CA GLU A 14 -4.67 3.67 4.08
C GLU A 14 -6.20 3.74 4.16
N SER A 15 -6.87 4.34 3.17
CA SER A 15 -8.33 4.32 3.13
C SER A 15 -8.92 2.91 2.99
N ALA A 16 -8.14 1.94 2.50
CA ALA A 16 -8.52 0.55 2.36
C ALA A 16 -8.19 -0.30 3.60
N MET A 17 -7.56 0.29 4.62
CA MET A 17 -7.10 -0.36 5.84
C MET A 17 -8.07 -0.12 7.02
N ARG A 18 -8.20 -1.13 7.90
CA ARG A 18 -8.89 -0.98 9.19
C ARG A 18 -8.01 -1.52 10.32
N TYR A 19 -7.17 -0.64 10.86
CA TYR A 19 -6.21 -0.99 11.92
C TYR A 19 -6.86 -1.55 13.18
N GLU A 20 -8.02 -1.04 13.55
CA GLU A 20 -8.72 -1.47 14.78
C GLU A 20 -9.43 -2.82 14.62
N LYS A 21 -9.58 -3.33 13.39
CA LYS A 21 -10.38 -4.52 13.10
C LYS A 21 -9.56 -5.72 12.66
N ASP A 22 -8.82 -5.57 11.56
CA ASP A 22 -8.14 -6.70 10.92
C ASP A 22 -6.69 -6.39 10.53
N ASN A 23 -6.29 -5.11 10.43
CA ASN A 23 -4.97 -4.73 9.91
C ASN A 23 -4.70 -5.31 8.52
N VAL A 24 -5.73 -5.55 7.71
CA VAL A 24 -5.63 -6.10 6.36
C VAL A 24 -6.06 -5.06 5.35
N LEU A 25 -5.27 -4.92 4.28
CA LEU A 25 -5.61 -4.06 3.17
C LEU A 25 -6.64 -4.74 2.27
N ILE A 26 -7.82 -4.14 2.14
CA ILE A 26 -8.86 -4.65 1.24
C ILE A 26 -9.24 -3.54 0.26
N GLN A 27 -8.82 -3.66 -1.00
CA GLN A 27 -8.97 -2.60 -2.00
C GLN A 27 -10.42 -2.14 -2.18
N SER A 28 -11.41 -3.04 -2.06
CA SER A 28 -12.83 -2.69 -2.18
C SER A 28 -13.35 -1.77 -1.08
N ARG A 29 -12.61 -1.60 0.03
CA ARG A 29 -12.92 -0.62 1.09
C ARG A 29 -12.38 0.78 0.80
N GLY A 30 -11.38 0.87 -0.08
CA GLY A 30 -10.66 2.11 -0.35
C GLY A 30 -11.48 3.13 -1.12
N LEU A 31 -10.92 4.32 -1.26
CA LEU A 31 -11.51 5.37 -2.08
C LEU A 31 -11.64 4.93 -3.54
N SER A 32 -12.81 5.17 -4.12
CA SER A 32 -13.05 5.04 -5.55
C SER A 32 -12.17 6.03 -6.35
N ALA A 33 -11.95 5.75 -7.63
CA ALA A 33 -11.22 6.66 -8.53
C ALA A 33 -11.82 8.07 -8.55
N HIS A 34 -13.16 8.20 -8.48
CA HIS A 34 -13.83 9.49 -8.40
C HIS A 34 -13.47 10.24 -7.11
N GLN A 35 -13.53 9.57 -5.96
CA GLN A 35 -13.15 10.18 -4.67
C GLN A 35 -11.67 10.58 -4.63
N LYS A 36 -10.78 9.74 -5.15
CA LYS A 36 -9.34 10.06 -5.28
C LYS A 36 -9.11 11.32 -6.11
N LYS A 37 -9.74 11.44 -7.29
CA LYS A 37 -9.66 12.64 -8.15
C LYS A 37 -10.26 13.88 -7.48
N MET A 38 -11.38 13.74 -6.78
CA MET A 38 -11.98 14.83 -5.99
C MET A 38 -11.07 15.32 -4.87
N PHE A 39 -10.37 14.42 -4.17
CA PHE A 39 -9.35 14.77 -3.20
C PHE A 39 -8.21 15.56 -3.86
N LEU A 40 -7.67 15.04 -4.97
CA LEU A 40 -6.57 15.69 -5.69
C LEU A 40 -6.94 17.10 -6.15
N ARG A 41 -8.16 17.30 -6.65
CA ARG A 41 -8.65 18.62 -7.08
C ARG A 41 -8.67 19.62 -5.93
N ARG A 42 -9.11 19.18 -4.75
CA ARG A 42 -9.10 20.02 -3.55
C ARG A 42 -7.68 20.29 -3.04
N TYR A 43 -6.81 19.29 -3.12
CA TYR A 43 -5.44 19.38 -2.63
C TYR A 43 -4.53 20.26 -3.52
N THR A 44 -4.66 20.16 -4.84
CA THR A 44 -3.81 20.88 -5.80
C THR A 44 -4.41 22.21 -6.26
N GLY A 45 -5.72 22.40 -6.12
CA GLY A 45 -6.46 23.52 -6.69
C GLY A 45 -6.67 23.44 -8.22
N ILE A 46 -6.26 22.34 -8.86
CA ILE A 46 -6.34 22.16 -10.32
C ILE A 46 -7.62 21.40 -10.68
N TYR A 47 -8.32 21.85 -11.73
CA TYR A 47 -9.56 21.23 -12.19
C TYR A 47 -9.32 19.85 -12.86
N ASP A 48 -8.33 19.78 -13.77
CA ASP A 48 -7.91 18.53 -14.39
C ASP A 48 -6.84 17.84 -13.55
N THR A 49 -7.23 16.73 -12.91
CA THR A 49 -6.36 15.97 -12.01
C THR A 49 -5.81 14.70 -12.64
N GLN A 50 -6.00 14.46 -13.93
CA GLN A 50 -5.72 13.16 -14.54
C GLN A 50 -4.23 12.78 -14.43
N GLU A 51 -3.34 13.69 -14.83
CA GLU A 51 -1.88 13.45 -14.75
C GLU A 51 -1.42 13.24 -13.31
N CYS A 52 -1.95 14.03 -12.37
CA CYS A 52 -1.63 13.89 -10.96
C CYS A 52 -2.13 12.55 -10.40
N TYR A 53 -3.32 12.12 -10.82
CA TYR A 53 -3.90 10.84 -10.43
C TYR A 53 -3.03 9.67 -10.91
N GLU A 54 -2.60 9.69 -12.16
CA GLU A 54 -1.72 8.66 -12.72
C GLU A 54 -0.38 8.57 -11.96
N LYS A 55 0.23 9.71 -11.64
CA LYS A 55 1.47 9.74 -10.84
C LYS A 55 1.28 9.16 -9.43
N VAL A 56 0.13 9.42 -8.81
CA VAL A 56 -0.21 8.84 -7.49
C VAL A 56 -0.45 7.34 -7.59
N GLU A 57 -1.19 6.86 -8.61
CA GLU A 57 -1.42 5.42 -8.79
C GLU A 57 -0.12 4.67 -9.08
N GLN A 58 0.79 5.24 -9.87
CA GLN A 58 2.12 4.67 -10.09
C GLN A 58 2.95 4.59 -8.79
N ALA A 59 2.79 5.57 -7.90
CA ALA A 59 3.46 5.60 -6.60
C ALA A 59 2.86 4.63 -5.56
N ALA A 60 1.64 4.11 -5.78
CA ALA A 60 0.97 3.21 -4.83
C ALA A 60 1.75 1.91 -4.61
N SER A 61 2.26 1.29 -5.69
CA SER A 61 3.08 0.08 -5.60
C SER A 61 4.33 0.28 -4.73
N PHE A 62 4.94 1.47 -4.81
CA PHE A 62 6.10 1.80 -3.99
C PHE A 62 5.73 1.96 -2.51
N SER A 63 4.55 2.55 -2.22
CA SER A 63 4.02 2.59 -0.85
C SER A 63 3.79 1.18 -0.29
N HIS A 64 3.15 0.29 -1.07
CA HIS A 64 2.97 -1.11 -0.67
C HIS A 64 4.30 -1.80 -0.38
N TRP A 65 5.34 -1.54 -1.19
CA TRP A 65 6.66 -2.11 -1.00
C TRP A 65 7.34 -1.66 0.30
N ILE A 66 7.31 -0.36 0.61
CA ILE A 66 7.87 0.18 1.86
C ILE A 66 7.19 -0.48 3.07
N TRP A 67 5.86 -0.53 3.06
CA TRP A 67 5.10 -1.08 4.18
C TRP A 67 5.21 -2.59 4.32
N PHE A 68 5.37 -3.31 3.21
CA PHE A 68 5.74 -4.73 3.23
C PHE A 68 7.09 -4.94 3.92
N LEU A 69 8.12 -4.19 3.55
CA LEU A 69 9.45 -4.29 4.17
C LEU A 69 9.41 -3.97 5.66
N TRP A 70 8.70 -2.89 6.03
CA TRP A 70 8.52 -2.50 7.44
C TRP A 70 7.83 -3.60 8.26
N ALA A 71 6.74 -4.16 7.75
CA ALA A 71 6.01 -5.20 8.47
C ALA A 71 6.82 -6.49 8.59
N ARG A 72 7.53 -6.87 7.54
CA ARG A 72 8.46 -8.02 7.55
C ARG A 72 9.59 -7.83 8.56
N TYR A 73 10.18 -6.64 8.62
CA TYR A 73 11.21 -6.31 9.62
C TYR A 73 10.66 -6.48 11.05
N ASN A 74 9.49 -5.91 11.34
CA ASN A 74 8.87 -6.02 12.66
C ASN A 74 8.49 -7.47 13.03
N PHE A 75 8.00 -8.25 12.06
CA PHE A 75 7.68 -9.66 12.25
C PHE A 75 8.93 -10.51 12.58
N LYS A 76 10.02 -10.37 11.80
CA LYS A 76 11.20 -11.24 11.92
C LYS A 76 12.18 -10.83 13.01
N ILE A 77 12.43 -9.52 13.17
CA ILE A 77 13.53 -9.03 14.01
C ILE A 77 13.03 -8.60 15.39
N ARG A 78 11.85 -7.98 15.48
CA ARG A 78 11.36 -7.41 16.74
C ARG A 78 10.65 -8.41 17.66
N LYS A 79 10.58 -9.69 17.28
CA LYS A 79 10.00 -10.82 18.01
C LYS A 79 8.67 -10.51 18.69
N GLY A 80 7.61 -10.51 17.90
CA GLY A 80 6.25 -10.78 18.36
C GLY A 80 5.21 -9.82 17.80
N PRO A 81 4.02 -10.31 17.42
CA PRO A 81 2.89 -9.42 17.16
C PRO A 81 2.68 -8.53 18.39
N SER A 82 2.41 -7.23 18.19
CA SER A 82 1.72 -6.55 19.29
C SER A 82 0.37 -7.25 19.44
N VAL A 83 -0.17 -7.33 20.66
CA VAL A 83 -1.50 -7.93 20.91
C VAL A 83 -2.57 -7.36 19.96
N SER A 84 -2.34 -6.15 19.44
CA SER A 84 -3.20 -5.41 18.54
C SER A 84 -2.85 -5.46 17.03
N PHE A 85 -1.71 -6.01 16.61
CA PHE A 85 -1.25 -5.90 15.22
C PHE A 85 -0.62 -7.18 14.66
N ASN A 86 -1.25 -7.74 13.63
CA ASN A 86 -0.77 -8.90 12.90
C ASN A 86 0.16 -8.49 11.74
N TYR A 87 1.45 -8.37 12.03
CA TYR A 87 2.45 -8.00 11.01
C TYR A 87 2.53 -9.00 9.84
N LYS A 88 2.21 -10.28 10.09
CA LYS A 88 2.26 -11.33 9.07
C LYS A 88 1.18 -11.09 8.02
N GLU A 89 -0.07 -10.96 8.46
CA GLU A 89 -1.22 -10.70 7.58
C GLU A 89 -1.13 -9.33 6.91
N PHE A 90 -0.68 -8.31 7.64
CA PHE A 90 -0.45 -6.99 7.05
C PHE A 90 0.57 -7.06 5.90
N ALA A 91 1.73 -7.70 6.13
CA ALA A 91 2.75 -7.87 5.09
C ALA A 91 2.20 -8.64 3.88
N ALA A 92 1.44 -9.72 4.11
CA ALA A 92 0.82 -10.50 3.04
C ALA A 92 -0.15 -9.67 2.21
N SER A 93 -1.01 -8.85 2.85
CA SER A 93 -1.98 -8.00 2.13
C SER A 93 -1.30 -6.94 1.26
N ARG A 94 -0.20 -6.34 1.75
CA ARG A 94 0.60 -5.38 0.97
C ARG A 94 1.27 -6.06 -0.22
N LEU A 95 1.80 -7.27 -0.03
CA LEU A 95 2.39 -8.05 -1.10
C LEU A 95 1.36 -8.40 -2.19
N GLY A 96 0.16 -8.86 -1.80
CA GLY A 96 -0.92 -9.16 -2.74
C GLY A 96 -1.22 -8.00 -3.69
N CYS A 97 -1.28 -6.77 -3.15
CA CYS A 97 -1.51 -5.57 -3.96
C CYS A 97 -0.38 -5.29 -4.96
N MET A 98 0.89 -5.54 -4.59
CA MET A 98 2.02 -5.40 -5.53
C MET A 98 2.01 -6.47 -6.63
N LEU A 99 1.50 -7.66 -6.35
CA LEU A 99 1.37 -8.74 -7.33
C LEU A 99 0.28 -8.40 -8.36
N GLU A 100 -0.86 -7.89 -7.90
CA GLU A 100 -1.98 -7.47 -8.75
C GLU A 100 -1.64 -6.27 -9.63
N SER A 101 -0.81 -5.34 -9.14
CA SER A 101 -0.41 -4.15 -9.89
C SER A 101 0.60 -4.42 -11.01
N GLY A 102 1.13 -5.64 -11.10
CA GLY A 102 2.21 -5.98 -12.04
C GLY A 102 3.55 -5.32 -11.70
N PHE A 103 3.70 -4.77 -10.49
CA PHE A 103 4.94 -4.10 -10.06
C PHE A 103 6.12 -5.06 -9.94
N LEU A 104 5.85 -6.33 -9.62
CA LEU A 104 6.85 -7.38 -9.51
C LEU A 104 6.88 -8.21 -10.79
N SER A 105 8.08 -8.47 -11.32
CA SER A 105 8.28 -9.45 -12.38
C SER A 105 8.03 -10.87 -11.85
N ASP A 106 7.70 -11.82 -12.73
CA ASP A 106 7.37 -13.19 -12.31
C ASP A 106 8.50 -13.88 -11.54
N LEU A 107 9.76 -13.55 -11.88
CA LEU A 107 10.94 -14.01 -11.15
C LEU A 107 11.01 -13.44 -9.72
N GLN A 108 10.57 -12.19 -9.53
CA GLN A 108 10.48 -11.56 -8.21
C GLN A 108 9.31 -12.14 -7.40
N LYS A 109 8.20 -12.51 -8.05
CA LYS A 109 7.07 -13.19 -7.39
C LYS A 109 7.50 -14.52 -6.78
N GLN A 110 8.13 -15.38 -7.58
CA GLN A 110 8.65 -16.69 -7.12
C GLN A 110 9.63 -16.55 -5.95
N LYS A 111 10.61 -15.65 -6.07
CA LYS A 111 11.58 -15.42 -4.98
C LYS A 111 10.91 -14.87 -3.72
N ILE A 112 9.91 -14.01 -3.85
CA ILE A 112 9.21 -13.50 -2.68
C ILE A 112 8.42 -14.62 -2.01
N GLU A 113 7.73 -15.50 -2.74
CA GLU A 113 7.04 -16.67 -2.16
C GLU A 113 8.02 -17.57 -1.38
N GLU A 114 9.18 -17.88 -1.95
CA GLU A 114 10.23 -18.68 -1.29
C GLU A 114 10.81 -18.01 -0.04
N ILE A 115 11.04 -16.69 -0.09
CA ILE A 115 11.69 -15.92 0.98
C ILE A 115 10.69 -15.46 2.05
N SER A 116 9.38 -15.47 1.73
CA SER A 116 8.33 -14.98 2.62
C SER A 116 8.26 -15.79 3.89
N GLY A 117 8.36 -17.13 3.85
CA GLY A 117 7.96 -17.95 4.99
C GLY A 117 6.60 -17.50 5.56
N LEU A 118 5.76 -16.96 4.66
CA LEU A 118 4.34 -16.76 4.86
C LEU A 118 3.69 -18.14 4.72
#